data_AF-A0A511MZ74-F1
#
_entry.id   AF-A0A511MZ74-F1
#
_cell.length_a   1.000
_cell.length_b   1.000
_cell.length_c   1.000
_cell.angle_alpha   90.00
_cell.angle_beta   90.00
_cell.angle_gamma   90.00
#
_symmetry.space_group_name_H-M   'P 1'
#
loop_
_entity.id
_entity.type
_entity.pdbx_description
1 polymer ?
#
loop_
_entity_poly.entity_id
_entity_poly.type
_entity_poly.pdbx_seq_one_letter_code
_entity_poly.pdbx_strand_id
1 'polypeptide(L)'
;MTLDLPALIEKARDPNLKVRVMALKQLRSLQQQGVVLPPSAVTLLDQWDREQAQNYEKFLKTPAQGVDDVTHFDCAQKPEPRSQKESELQSGIVSYLQGLGWYVMQTFVGSKRGGSVWMHKGLPDLICIKDGQVLFLEVKRPSRDSQQTPEQKETQREIQQHGGICEVVRSIMDVHNLIAIRVNRLEEGGEE
;
A
#
# COMPACT_ATOMS: atom_id res chain seq x y z
N MET A 1 10.85 -20.08 14.50
CA MET A 1 9.48 -19.88 15.01
C MET A 1 8.53 -20.67 14.14
N THR A 2 7.94 -21.74 14.65
CA THR A 2 6.80 -22.41 14.02
C THR A 2 5.61 -21.45 14.08
N LEU A 3 5.18 -20.94 12.93
CA LEU A 3 3.95 -20.16 12.85
C LEU A 3 2.76 -21.08 13.13
N ASP A 4 1.96 -20.73 14.13
CA ASP A 4 0.72 -21.43 14.47
C ASP A 4 -0.36 -21.08 13.44
N LEU A 5 -0.49 -21.96 12.45
CA LEU A 5 -1.42 -21.78 11.33
C LEU A 5 -2.89 -21.76 11.78
N PRO A 6 -3.36 -22.63 12.70
CA PRO A 6 -4.67 -22.50 13.33
C PRO A 6 -4.92 -21.11 13.95
N ALA A 7 -4.00 -20.60 14.77
CA ALA A 7 -4.17 -19.29 15.39
C ALA A 7 -4.20 -18.15 14.35
N LEU A 8 -3.45 -18.29 13.25
CA LEU A 8 -3.45 -17.32 12.17
C LEU A 8 -4.77 -17.31 11.38
N ILE A 9 -5.38 -18.48 11.19
CA ILE A 9 -6.69 -18.61 10.52
C ILE A 9 -7.79 -17.96 11.36
N GLU A 10 -7.76 -18.15 12.69
CA GLU A 10 -8.70 -17.48 13.59
C GLU A 10 -8.55 -15.95 13.53
N LYS A 11 -7.32 -15.45 13.55
CA LYS A 11 -7.07 -14.01 13.37
C LYS A 11 -7.54 -13.49 11.99
N ALA A 12 -7.50 -14.31 10.95
CA ALA A 12 -8.00 -13.96 9.62
C ALA A 12 -9.53 -13.89 9.53
N ARG A 13 -10.25 -14.32 10.58
CA ARG A 13 -11.71 -14.17 10.73
C ARG A 13 -12.09 -13.06 11.71
N ASP A 14 -11.11 -12.42 12.32
CA ASP A 14 -11.33 -11.42 13.35
C ASP A 14 -12.19 -10.26 12.81
N PRO A 15 -13.23 -9.83 13.54
CA PRO A 15 -14.04 -8.68 13.14
C PRO A 15 -13.23 -7.38 13.09
N ASN A 16 -12.14 -7.29 13.85
CA ASN A 16 -11.21 -6.18 13.75
C ASN A 16 -10.43 -6.25 12.44
N LEU A 17 -10.72 -5.33 11.52
CA LEU A 17 -10.15 -5.29 10.18
C LEU A 17 -8.62 -5.33 10.17
N LYS A 18 -7.96 -4.67 11.13
CA LYS A 18 -6.48 -4.63 11.21
C LYS A 18 -5.93 -6.01 11.53
N VAL A 19 -6.50 -6.70 12.53
CA VAL A 19 -6.11 -8.06 12.90
C VAL A 19 -6.34 -9.01 11.72
N ARG A 20 -7.52 -8.90 11.11
CA ARG A 20 -7.91 -9.67 9.92
C ARG A 20 -6.93 -9.52 8.77
N VAL A 21 -6.67 -8.28 8.36
CA VAL A 21 -5.79 -7.96 7.21
C VAL A 21 -4.34 -8.37 7.48
N MET A 22 -3.83 -8.15 8.71
CA MET A 22 -2.49 -8.62 9.06
C MET A 22 -2.36 -10.14 8.94
N ALA A 23 -3.37 -10.88 9.42
CA ALA A 23 -3.38 -12.33 9.34
C ALA A 23 -3.49 -12.83 7.89
N LEU A 24 -4.35 -12.22 7.08
CA LEU A 24 -4.50 -12.53 5.65
C LEU A 24 -3.22 -12.25 4.86
N LYS A 25 -2.50 -11.15 5.14
CA LYS A 25 -1.18 -10.86 4.56
C LYS A 25 -0.15 -11.93 4.91
N GLN A 26 -0.13 -12.39 6.15
CA GLN A 26 0.76 -13.46 6.60
C GLN A 26 0.43 -14.79 5.91
N LEU A 27 -0.85 -15.16 5.81
CA LEU A 27 -1.28 -16.35 5.06
C LEU A 27 -0.86 -16.30 3.59
N ARG A 28 -1.03 -15.15 2.93
CA ARG A 28 -0.59 -14.98 1.53
C ARG A 28 0.93 -15.06 1.38
N SER A 29 1.69 -14.49 2.31
CA SER A 29 3.15 -14.66 2.33
C SER A 29 3.55 -16.13 2.45
N LEU A 30 2.88 -16.91 3.30
CA LEU A 30 3.14 -18.35 3.43
C LEU A 30 2.81 -19.10 2.14
N GLN A 31 1.66 -18.80 1.50
CA GLN A 31 1.29 -19.37 0.20
C GLN A 31 2.37 -19.11 -0.86
N GLN A 32 2.90 -17.88 -0.93
CA GLN A 32 3.96 -17.49 -1.87
C GLN A 32 5.31 -18.16 -1.58
N GLN A 33 5.53 -18.61 -0.34
CA GLN A 33 6.70 -19.40 0.05
C GLN A 33 6.52 -20.90 -0.23
N GLY A 34 5.40 -21.30 -0.85
CA GLY A 34 5.11 -22.70 -1.19
C GLY A 34 4.52 -23.52 -0.02
N VAL A 35 4.12 -22.86 1.07
CA VAL A 35 3.43 -23.54 2.18
C VAL A 35 2.03 -23.94 1.72
N VAL A 36 1.71 -25.22 1.85
CA VAL A 36 0.38 -25.75 1.55
C VAL A 36 -0.58 -25.30 2.64
N LEU A 37 -1.49 -24.39 2.29
CA LEU A 37 -2.51 -23.88 3.20
C LEU A 37 -3.72 -24.83 3.26
N PRO A 38 -4.38 -24.96 4.43
CA PRO A 38 -5.63 -25.71 4.53
C PRO A 38 -6.75 -25.03 3.74
N PRO A 39 -7.79 -25.78 3.29
CA PRO A 39 -8.89 -25.22 2.50
C PRO A 39 -9.59 -24.02 3.15
N SER A 40 -9.66 -24.00 4.48
CA SER A 40 -10.23 -22.88 5.24
C SER A 40 -9.45 -21.58 5.05
N ALA A 41 -8.11 -21.64 5.04
CA ALA A 41 -7.25 -20.48 4.80
C ALA A 41 -7.33 -20.02 3.33
N VAL A 42 -7.35 -20.96 2.39
CA VAL A 42 -7.52 -20.66 0.95
C VAL A 42 -8.86 -19.94 0.72
N THR A 43 -9.94 -20.45 1.32
CA THR A 43 -11.28 -19.83 1.23
C THR A 43 -11.27 -18.39 1.75
N LEU A 44 -10.58 -18.12 2.85
CA LEU A 44 -10.46 -16.75 3.40
C LEU A 44 -9.67 -15.83 2.45
N LEU A 45 -8.60 -16.32 1.83
CA LEU A 45 -7.86 -15.55 0.82
C LEU A 45 -8.72 -15.26 -0.42
N ASP A 46 -9.48 -16.23 -0.92
CA ASP A 46 -10.37 -16.05 -2.06
C ASP A 46 -11.54 -15.10 -1.75
N GLN A 47 -12.08 -15.15 -0.53
CA GLN A 47 -13.06 -14.18 -0.05
C GLN A 47 -12.46 -12.78 0.00
N TRP A 48 -11.27 -12.64 0.58
CA TRP A 48 -10.56 -11.37 0.66
C TRP A 48 -10.28 -10.78 -0.72
N ASP A 49 -9.83 -11.60 -1.68
CA ASP A 49 -9.60 -11.18 -3.06
C ASP A 49 -10.88 -10.67 -3.74
N ARG A 50 -12.01 -11.35 -3.53
CA ARG A 50 -13.32 -10.90 -4.04
C ARG A 50 -13.78 -9.61 -3.39
N GLU A 51 -13.62 -9.47 -2.08
CA GLU A 51 -13.92 -8.22 -1.37
C GLU A 51 -13.07 -7.06 -1.90
N GLN A 52 -11.77 -7.28 -2.13
CA GLN A 52 -10.89 -6.27 -2.72
C GLN A 52 -11.35 -5.87 -4.14
N ALA A 53 -11.74 -6.85 -4.98
CA ALA A 53 -12.25 -6.58 -6.32
C ALA A 53 -13.59 -5.80 -6.29
N GLN A 54 -14.49 -6.13 -5.37
CA GLN A 54 -15.76 -5.42 -5.21
C GLN A 54 -15.57 -3.99 -4.69
N ASN A 55 -14.68 -3.79 -3.72
CA ASN A 55 -14.31 -2.46 -3.24
C ASN A 55 -13.71 -1.61 -4.37
N TYR A 56 -12.91 -2.24 -5.24
CA TYR A 56 -12.37 -1.62 -6.43
C TYR A 56 -13.45 -1.23 -7.46
N GLU A 57 -14.40 -2.11 -7.78
CA GLU A 57 -15.51 -1.78 -8.67
C GLU A 57 -16.42 -0.66 -8.14
N LYS A 58 -16.69 -0.66 -6.83
CA LYS A 58 -17.43 0.43 -6.17
C LYS A 58 -16.68 1.75 -6.28
N PHE A 59 -15.35 1.72 -6.13
CA PHE A 59 -14.49 2.88 -6.32
C PHE A 59 -14.58 3.43 -7.75
N LEU A 60 -14.45 2.59 -8.78
CA LEU A 60 -14.57 3.02 -10.19
C LEU A 60 -15.92 3.68 -10.54
N LYS A 61 -16.98 3.31 -9.83
CA LYS A 61 -18.35 3.83 -10.03
C LYS A 61 -18.68 5.04 -9.16
N THR A 62 -17.77 5.44 -8.25
CA THR A 62 -17.97 6.64 -7.44
C THR A 62 -17.57 7.86 -8.27
N PRO A 63 -18.48 8.81 -8.54
CA PRO A 63 -18.09 10.03 -9.24
C PRO A 63 -17.04 10.78 -8.41
N ALA A 64 -15.90 11.08 -9.02
CA ALA A 64 -14.86 11.90 -8.42
C ALA A 64 -15.48 13.26 -8.08
N GLN A 65 -15.66 13.57 -6.80
CA GLN A 65 -16.06 14.90 -6.39
C GLN A 65 -14.86 15.84 -6.63
N GLY A 66 -14.94 16.64 -7.70
CA GLY A 66 -14.07 17.79 -7.89
C GLY A 66 -12.74 17.56 -8.61
N VAL A 67 -12.68 16.62 -9.55
CA VAL A 67 -11.57 16.57 -10.52
C VAL A 67 -12.15 16.38 -11.91
N ASP A 68 -12.48 17.49 -12.55
CA ASP A 68 -12.74 17.50 -13.98
C ASP A 68 -11.44 17.09 -14.67
N ASP A 69 -11.53 16.04 -15.50
CA ASP A 69 -10.50 15.63 -16.47
C ASP A 69 -9.45 14.58 -16.04
N VAL A 70 -9.91 13.35 -15.77
CA VAL A 70 -9.10 12.14 -16.01
C VAL A 70 -9.98 11.03 -16.56
N THR A 71 -10.20 11.06 -17.86
CA THR A 71 -10.86 9.98 -18.60
C THR A 71 -9.96 8.75 -18.72
N HIS A 72 -10.56 7.59 -18.41
CA HIS A 72 -10.18 6.24 -18.85
C HIS A 72 -8.85 5.67 -18.33
N PHE A 73 -8.91 5.03 -17.16
CA PHE A 73 -7.97 3.99 -16.77
C PHE A 73 -8.67 2.63 -16.82
N ASP A 74 -8.37 1.83 -17.85
CA ASP A 74 -8.72 0.42 -17.92
C ASP A 74 -7.87 -0.39 -16.94
N CYS A 75 -8.39 -0.64 -15.75
CA CYS A 75 -7.74 -1.45 -14.71
C CYS A 75 -8.18 -2.93 -14.73
N ALA A 76 -8.93 -3.34 -15.75
CA ALA A 76 -9.44 -4.71 -15.91
C ALA A 76 -8.39 -5.69 -16.49
N GLN A 77 -7.09 -5.43 -16.33
CA GLN A 77 -6.06 -6.40 -16.72
C GLN A 77 -5.49 -7.10 -15.48
N LYS A 78 -5.75 -8.40 -15.37
CA LYS A 78 -4.88 -9.31 -14.60
C LYS A 78 -3.44 -9.09 -15.10
N PRO A 79 -2.46 -8.75 -14.24
CA PRO A 79 -1.10 -8.59 -14.72
C PRO A 79 -0.52 -9.99 -15.00
N GLU A 80 -0.58 -10.40 -16.27
CA GLU A 80 0.36 -11.36 -16.83
C GLU A 80 1.79 -10.80 -16.67
N PRO A 81 2.80 -11.63 -16.35
CA PRO A 81 4.08 -11.17 -15.85
C PRO A 81 4.99 -10.65 -16.98
N ARG A 82 4.80 -9.38 -17.38
CA ARG A 82 5.81 -8.50 -18.01
C ARG A 82 5.24 -7.09 -18.26
N SER A 83 5.92 -6.06 -17.75
CA SER A 83 6.00 -4.67 -18.29
C SER A 83 5.32 -3.47 -17.61
N GLN A 84 4.64 -3.55 -16.46
CA GLN A 84 4.23 -2.30 -15.80
C GLN A 84 5.46 -1.54 -15.26
N LYS A 85 5.67 -0.30 -15.71
CA LYS A 85 6.79 0.54 -15.26
C LYS A 85 6.50 1.09 -13.86
N GLU A 86 7.55 1.30 -13.07
CA GLU A 86 7.43 1.91 -11.73
C GLU A 86 6.77 3.29 -11.80
N SER A 87 7.08 4.06 -12.85
CA SER A 87 6.48 5.37 -13.12
C SER A 87 4.97 5.30 -13.42
N GLU A 88 4.51 4.24 -14.09
CA GLU A 88 3.08 4.04 -14.38
C GLU A 88 2.34 3.66 -13.10
N LEU A 89 2.91 2.78 -12.29
CA LEU A 89 2.38 2.43 -10.98
C LEU A 89 2.33 3.66 -10.06
N GLN A 90 3.40 4.44 -9.99
CA GLN A 90 3.47 5.68 -9.22
C GLN A 90 2.40 6.67 -9.67
N SER A 91 2.23 6.88 -10.98
CA SER A 91 1.18 7.75 -11.52
C SER A 91 -0.21 7.27 -11.11
N GLY A 92 -0.48 5.97 -11.19
CA GLY A 92 -1.75 5.38 -10.75
C GLY A 92 -2.01 5.57 -9.26
N ILE A 93 -0.98 5.45 -8.41
CA ILE A 93 -1.07 5.73 -6.97
C ILE A 93 -1.37 7.21 -6.70
N VAL A 94 -0.71 8.12 -7.42
CA VAL A 94 -0.95 9.57 -7.30
C VAL A 94 -2.40 9.90 -7.63
N SER A 95 -2.89 9.45 -8.80
CA SER A 95 -4.28 9.68 -9.21
C SER A 95 -5.29 9.10 -8.21
N TYR A 96 -5.04 7.89 -7.71
CA TYR A 96 -5.88 7.25 -6.70
C TYR A 96 -5.95 8.06 -5.40
N LEU A 97 -4.81 8.50 -4.88
CA LEU A 97 -4.74 9.29 -3.65
C LEU A 97 -5.38 10.67 -3.80
N GLN A 98 -5.12 11.36 -4.91
CA GLN A 98 -5.73 12.66 -5.22
C GLN A 98 -7.25 12.56 -5.35
N GLY A 99 -7.77 11.50 -5.99
CA GLY A 99 -9.21 11.23 -6.06
C GLY A 99 -9.86 10.98 -4.69
N LEU A 100 -9.07 10.59 -3.69
CA LEU A 100 -9.50 10.47 -2.29
C LEU A 100 -9.26 11.77 -1.48
N GLY A 101 -8.86 12.86 -2.12
CA GLY A 101 -8.61 14.15 -1.48
C GLY A 101 -7.27 14.26 -0.74
N TRP A 102 -6.30 13.40 -1.02
CA TRP A 102 -4.94 13.56 -0.50
C TRP A 102 -4.17 14.60 -1.31
N TYR A 103 -3.41 15.44 -0.62
CA TYR A 103 -2.37 16.25 -1.25
C TYR A 103 -1.10 15.41 -1.43
N VAL A 104 -0.67 15.19 -2.67
CA VAL A 104 0.45 14.29 -3.01
C VAL A 104 1.59 15.07 -3.65
N MET A 105 2.79 14.93 -3.08
CA MET A 105 4.03 15.50 -3.60
C MET A 105 4.97 14.38 -4.05
N GLN A 106 5.48 14.47 -5.27
CA GLN A 106 6.58 13.62 -5.73
C GLN A 106 7.90 14.18 -5.22
N THR A 107 8.77 13.34 -4.67
CA THR A 107 10.08 13.76 -4.22
C THR A 107 11.07 13.75 -5.40
N PHE A 108 11.94 14.76 -5.48
CA PHE A 108 12.95 14.79 -6.52
C PHE A 108 14.12 13.87 -6.15
N VAL A 109 14.67 13.19 -7.16
CA VAL A 109 15.94 12.47 -7.03
C VAL A 109 17.05 13.52 -6.90
N GLY A 110 17.80 13.50 -5.79
CA GLY A 110 18.86 14.45 -5.51
C GLY A 110 19.79 14.74 -6.69
N SER A 111 20.29 15.98 -6.79
CA SER A 111 21.07 16.41 -7.95
C SER A 111 22.40 15.63 -8.06
N LYS A 112 22.67 15.04 -9.23
CA LYS A 112 24.00 14.51 -9.59
C LYS A 112 25.04 15.60 -9.89
N ARG A 113 24.65 16.88 -9.89
CA ARG A 113 25.44 18.01 -10.42
C ARG A 113 26.09 18.89 -9.34
N GLY A 114 26.12 18.47 -8.09
CA GLY A 114 26.83 19.21 -7.03
C GLY A 114 26.27 20.61 -6.76
N GLY A 115 25.01 20.88 -7.09
CA GLY A 115 24.29 22.06 -6.63
C GLY A 115 23.69 21.82 -5.24
N SER A 116 23.62 22.88 -4.43
CA SER A 116 23.08 22.92 -3.07
C SER A 116 21.58 22.57 -3.03
N VAL A 117 21.25 21.30 -3.23
CA VAL A 117 19.97 20.73 -2.80
C VAL A 117 20.34 19.71 -1.72
N TRP A 118 20.17 20.09 -0.46
CA TRP A 118 20.31 19.20 0.69
C TRP A 118 19.15 18.19 0.67
N MET A 119 19.21 17.24 -0.26
CA MET A 119 18.25 16.16 -0.37
C MET A 119 18.85 14.90 0.23
N HIS A 120 18.16 14.36 1.25
CA HIS A 120 18.52 13.09 1.86
C HIS A 120 18.45 11.98 0.81
N LYS A 121 19.56 11.24 0.63
CA LYS A 121 19.57 10.07 -0.24
C LYS A 121 18.62 9.02 0.32
N GLY A 122 17.81 8.42 -0.54
CA GLY A 122 16.84 7.40 -0.14
C GLY A 122 15.50 7.96 0.37
N LEU A 123 15.21 9.25 0.14
CA LEU A 123 13.90 9.83 0.40
C LEU A 123 12.80 9.06 -0.37
N PRO A 124 11.67 8.70 0.26
CA PRO A 124 10.58 7.97 -0.39
C PRO A 124 9.99 8.74 -1.57
N ASP A 125 9.54 8.03 -2.61
CA ASP A 125 9.08 8.63 -3.88
C ASP A 125 7.90 9.60 -3.73
N LEU A 126 6.98 9.34 -2.80
CA LEU A 126 5.80 10.16 -2.57
C LEU A 126 5.67 10.59 -1.10
N ILE A 127 5.25 11.84 -0.89
CA ILE A 127 4.78 12.37 0.39
C ILE A 127 3.31 12.74 0.22
N CYS A 128 2.44 12.16 1.04
CA CYS A 128 0.99 12.31 0.93
C CYS A 128 0.44 12.88 2.23
N ILE A 129 -0.36 13.93 2.17
CA ILE A 129 -0.91 14.64 3.33
C ILE A 129 -2.42 14.70 3.24
N LYS A 130 -3.10 14.35 4.33
CA LYS A 130 -4.55 14.52 4.47
C LYS A 130 -4.94 14.51 5.95
N ASP A 131 -5.80 15.43 6.37
CA ASP A 131 -6.40 15.48 7.72
C ASP A 131 -5.37 15.35 8.86
N GLY A 132 -4.25 16.07 8.76
CA GLY A 132 -3.16 16.03 9.75
C GLY A 132 -2.28 14.78 9.69
N GLN A 133 -2.56 13.83 8.80
CA GLN A 133 -1.73 12.66 8.55
C GLN A 133 -0.72 12.93 7.43
N VAL A 134 0.48 12.37 7.59
CA VAL A 134 1.54 12.37 6.59
C VAL A 134 1.98 10.93 6.33
N LEU A 135 1.91 10.51 5.06
CA LEU A 135 2.37 9.21 4.59
C LEU A 135 3.56 9.41 3.65
N PHE A 136 4.63 8.67 3.90
CA PHE A 136 5.77 8.54 3.00
C PHE A 136 5.66 7.19 2.28
N LEU A 137 5.58 7.19 0.95
CA LEU A 137 5.42 5.98 0.16
C LEU A 137 6.63 5.78 -0.75
N GLU A 138 7.30 4.65 -0.58
CA GLU A 138 8.32 4.16 -1.49
C GLU A 138 7.67 3.20 -2.48
N VAL A 139 7.65 3.55 -3.76
CA VAL A 139 6.96 2.79 -4.81
C VAL A 139 7.94 1.82 -5.46
N LYS A 140 7.63 0.52 -5.42
CA LYS A 140 8.45 -0.51 -6.09
C LYS A 140 7.59 -1.38 -7.00
N ARG A 141 8.14 -1.81 -8.13
CA ARG A 141 7.45 -2.83 -8.96
C ARG A 141 7.21 -4.12 -8.15
N PRO A 142 6.15 -4.89 -8.44
CA PRO A 142 5.92 -6.21 -7.83
C PRO A 142 6.87 -7.27 -8.43
N SER A 143 8.17 -7.02 -8.39
CA SER A 143 9.23 -7.92 -8.86
C SER A 143 10.27 -8.13 -7.78
N ARG A 144 10.89 -9.32 -7.77
CA ARG A 144 11.98 -9.67 -6.85
C ARG A 144 13.18 -8.73 -7.00
N ASP A 145 13.42 -8.19 -8.20
CA ASP A 145 14.55 -7.31 -8.47
C ASP A 145 14.28 -5.83 -8.09
N SER A 146 13.05 -5.52 -7.69
CA SER A 146 12.62 -4.17 -7.28
C SER A 146 12.60 -4.08 -5.76
N GLN A 147 13.77 -4.13 -5.13
CA GLN A 147 13.93 -3.97 -3.68
C GLN A 147 14.41 -2.58 -3.33
N GLN A 148 14.17 -2.17 -2.08
CA GLN A 148 14.77 -0.96 -1.55
C GLN A 148 16.30 -1.05 -1.51
N THR A 149 16.96 0.05 -1.83
CA THR A 149 18.41 0.21 -1.61
C THR A 149 18.72 0.33 -0.11
N PRO A 150 19.97 0.15 0.32
CA PRO A 150 20.37 0.37 1.71
C PRO A 150 19.98 1.76 2.25
N GLU A 151 20.14 2.81 1.46
CA GLU A 151 19.81 4.19 1.82
C GLU A 151 18.30 4.42 1.98
N GLN A 152 17.49 3.77 1.13
CA GLN A 152 16.03 3.82 1.25
C GLN A 152 15.54 3.11 2.53
N LYS A 153 16.16 1.98 2.88
CA LYS A 153 15.86 1.28 4.14
C LYS A 153 16.26 2.11 5.35
N GLU A 154 17.41 2.77 5.29
CA GLU A 154 17.86 3.65 6.37
C GLU A 154 16.93 4.84 6.56
N THR A 155 16.57 5.52 5.47
CA THR A 155 15.64 6.66 5.53
C THR A 155 14.26 6.24 6.04
N GLN A 156 13.76 5.08 5.61
CA GLN A 156 12.50 4.53 6.15
C GLN A 156 12.60 4.32 7.67
N ARG A 157 13.70 3.72 8.16
CA ARG A 157 13.92 3.51 9.59
C ARG A 157 13.94 4.83 10.35
N GLU A 158 14.66 5.83 9.86
CA GLU A 158 14.75 7.15 10.48
C GLU A 158 13.37 7.83 10.56
N ILE A 159 12.59 7.82 9.48
CA ILE A 159 11.22 8.37 9.47
C ILE A 159 10.35 7.67 10.52
N GLN A 160 10.40 6.33 10.55
CA GLN A 160 9.59 5.54 11.48
C GLN A 160 10.01 5.74 12.94
N GLN A 161 11.31 5.89 13.22
CA GLN A 161 11.83 6.19 14.56
C GLN A 161 11.35 7.54 15.09
N HIS A 162 11.14 8.52 14.20
CA HIS A 162 10.58 9.82 14.54
C HIS A 162 9.04 9.86 14.51
N GLY A 163 8.38 8.70 14.45
CA GLY A 163 6.92 8.57 14.48
C GLY A 163 6.22 8.81 13.13
N GLY A 164 6.98 9.01 12.05
CA GLY A 164 6.44 9.13 10.71
C GLY A 164 5.97 7.79 10.15
N ILE A 165 5.03 7.84 9.22
CA ILE A 165 4.50 6.64 8.55
C ILE A 165 5.21 6.50 7.21
N CYS A 166 6.09 5.50 7.08
CA CYS A 166 6.81 5.23 5.84
C CYS A 166 6.65 3.77 5.43
N GLU A 167 6.06 3.52 4.26
CA GLU A 167 5.74 2.18 3.78
C GLU A 167 6.18 1.96 2.33
N VAL A 168 6.56 0.71 2.03
CA VAL A 168 6.82 0.28 0.65
C VAL A 168 5.52 -0.21 0.05
N VAL A 169 5.16 0.34 -1.11
CA VAL A 169 3.94 -0.02 -1.83
C VAL A 169 4.28 -0.57 -3.20
N ARG A 170 3.59 -1.65 -3.59
CA ARG A 170 3.82 -2.36 -4.85
C ARG A 170 2.58 -2.40 -5.72
N SER A 171 1.49 -1.80 -5.25
CA SER A 171 0.20 -1.73 -5.91
C SER A 171 -0.64 -0.59 -5.33
N ILE A 172 -1.65 -0.13 -6.08
CA ILE A 172 -2.70 0.76 -5.54
C ILE A 172 -3.41 0.11 -4.34
N MET A 173 -3.53 -1.21 -4.36
CA MET A 173 -4.17 -1.98 -3.29
C MET A 173 -3.39 -1.92 -1.96
N ASP A 174 -2.06 -1.87 -2.00
CA ASP A 174 -1.26 -1.67 -0.78
C ASP A 174 -1.59 -0.33 -0.13
N VAL A 175 -1.73 0.72 -0.94
CA VAL A 175 -2.08 2.08 -0.50
C VAL A 175 -3.50 2.12 0.06
N HIS A 176 -4.48 1.50 -0.61
CA HIS A 176 -5.84 1.37 -0.11
C HIS A 176 -5.89 0.73 1.28
N ASN A 177 -5.22 -0.42 1.45
CA ASN A 177 -5.17 -1.13 2.72
C ASN A 177 -4.47 -0.33 3.82
N LEU A 178 -3.39 0.39 3.47
CA LEU A 178 -2.68 1.27 4.41
C LEU A 178 -3.61 2.35 4.98
N ILE A 179 -4.37 3.02 4.11
CA ILE A 179 -5.33 4.06 4.52
C ILE A 179 -6.46 3.47 5.35
N ALA A 180 -7.06 2.36 4.90
CA ALA A 180 -8.18 1.72 5.60
C ALA A 180 -7.83 1.32 7.05
N ILE A 181 -6.63 0.75 7.26
CA ILE A 181 -6.14 0.44 8.61
C ILE A 181 -6.00 1.70 9.48
N ARG A 182 -5.75 2.86 8.86
CA ARG A 182 -5.45 4.09 9.59
C ARG A 182 -6.67 4.94 9.90
N VAL A 183 -7.66 4.97 9.01
CA VAL A 183 -8.98 5.59 9.28
C VAL A 183 -9.61 4.94 10.51
N ASN A 184 -9.61 3.61 10.57
CA ASN A 184 -10.19 2.88 11.71
C ASN A 184 -9.51 3.18 13.06
N ARG A 185 -8.24 3.60 13.09
CA ARG A 185 -7.55 3.97 14.35
C ARG A 185 -7.96 5.32 14.91
N LEU A 186 -8.52 6.22 14.10
CA LEU A 186 -8.98 7.52 14.58
C LEU A 186 -10.39 7.42 15.17
N GLU A 187 -11.23 6.53 14.63
CA GLU A 187 -12.58 6.31 15.15
C GLU A 187 -12.56 5.55 16.49
N GLU A 188 -11.60 4.66 16.72
CA GLU A 188 -11.43 3.96 18.01
C GLU A 188 -10.81 4.81 19.13
N GLY A 189 -10.32 6.03 18.83
CA GLY A 189 -9.64 6.92 19.78
C GLY A 189 -10.36 8.24 20.05
N GLY A 190 -11.63 8.35 19.64
CA GLY A 190 -12.44 9.56 19.72
C GLY A 190 -13.40 9.65 20.92
N GLU A 191 -13.21 8.84 21.95
CA GLU A 191 -13.91 8.98 23.24
C GLU A 191 -12.90 9.35 24.34
N GLU A 192 -12.58 10.64 24.47
CA GLU A 192 -12.10 11.25 25.72
C GLU A 192 -12.86 12.56 25.97
#